data_AF-A0AAN8AFR2-F1
#
_entry.id   AF-A0AAN8AFR2-F1
#
_cell.length_a   1.000
_cell.length_b   1.000
_cell.length_c   1.000
_cell.angle_alpha   90.00
_cell.angle_beta   90.00
_cell.angle_gamma   90.00
#
_symmetry.space_group_name_H-M   'P 1'
#
loop_
_entity.id
_entity.type
_entity.pdbx_description
1 polymer ?
#
loop_
_entity_poly.entity_id
_entity_poly.type
_entity_poly.pdbx_seq_one_letter_code
_entity_poly.pdbx_strand_id
1 'polypeptide(L)'
;MDEFIVNFNVFGVGKTFEDWLKSDEDDGMTKAKDKAQGTRFRDLTDEELRTIEDGAIESNTKKATAFAIKVFTEWKSHQKDRLPVTTDPDTCSAEELHELLRRFYSTVRSAVGKPYSVATMTGIRASLNRHFSRLHLYADSEFTTSNRVFKSIKKTHRKNGQDKAKHHPHVNEADLKLLHESAA
;
A
#
# COMPACT_ATOMS: atom_id res chain seq x y z
N MET A 1 21.97 -19.10 -9.14
CA MET A 1 20.58 -18.74 -8.78
C MET A 1 20.73 -18.03 -7.46
N ASP A 2 20.87 -16.72 -7.53
CA ASP A 2 21.19 -15.93 -6.34
C ASP A 2 19.90 -15.78 -5.52
N GLU A 3 19.95 -16.31 -4.31
CA GLU A 3 18.90 -16.23 -3.32
C GLU A 3 18.66 -14.75 -3.01
N PHE A 4 17.52 -14.23 -3.47
CA PHE A 4 17.19 -12.81 -3.39
C PHE A 4 16.73 -12.47 -1.97
N ILE A 5 17.68 -12.10 -1.11
CA ILE A 5 17.41 -11.62 0.24
C ILE A 5 16.88 -10.18 0.15
N VAL A 6 15.56 -10.02 0.19
CA VAL A 6 14.92 -8.72 0.36
C VAL A 6 15.04 -8.34 1.83
N ASN A 7 15.82 -7.31 2.13
CA ASN A 7 15.94 -6.80 3.49
C ASN A 7 14.65 -6.02 3.83
N PHE A 8 13.69 -6.67 4.48
CA PHE A 8 12.45 -6.08 4.95
C PHE A 8 12.66 -5.33 6.26
N ASN A 9 13.41 -4.21 6.23
CA ASN A 9 13.60 -3.34 7.40
C ASN A 9 12.30 -2.64 7.88
N VAL A 10 11.18 -2.81 7.17
CA VAL A 10 9.86 -2.28 7.55
C VAL A 10 9.12 -3.20 8.54
N PHE A 11 9.55 -4.46 8.74
CA PHE A 11 8.80 -5.46 9.52
C PHE A 11 9.60 -6.17 10.61
N GLY A 12 10.74 -5.61 11.03
CA GLY A 12 11.68 -6.29 11.90
C GLY A 12 12.54 -7.29 11.13
N VAL A 13 13.77 -7.48 11.62
CA VAL A 13 14.85 -8.19 10.93
C VAL A 13 14.44 -9.63 10.58
N GLY A 14 14.53 -10.01 9.31
CA GLY A 14 14.75 -11.40 8.88
C GLY A 14 13.54 -12.29 8.53
N LYS A 15 12.34 -11.76 8.28
CA LYS A 15 11.19 -12.59 7.84
C LYS A 15 10.96 -12.50 6.32
N THR A 16 10.83 -13.65 5.65
CA THR A 16 10.44 -13.72 4.24
C THR A 16 8.92 -13.49 4.09
N PHE A 17 8.47 -13.17 2.87
CA PHE A 17 7.05 -12.99 2.56
C PHE A 17 6.19 -14.23 2.90
N GLU A 18 6.76 -15.43 2.77
CA GLU A 18 6.07 -16.69 3.11
C GLU A 18 6.00 -16.94 4.62
N ASP A 19 7.00 -16.50 5.37
CA ASP A 19 7.01 -16.60 6.83
C ASP A 19 5.95 -15.69 7.46
N TRP A 20 5.70 -14.53 6.85
CA TRP A 20 4.67 -13.58 7.29
C TRP A 20 3.25 -14.04 6.94
N LEU A 21 3.05 -14.65 5.77
CA LEU A 21 1.73 -15.16 5.36
C LEU A 21 1.20 -16.27 6.29
N LYS A 22 2.12 -17.00 6.94
CA LYS A 22 1.80 -18.08 7.90
C LYS A 22 1.59 -17.59 9.33
N SER A 23 2.03 -16.38 9.69
CA SER A 23 1.84 -15.84 11.04
C SER A 23 0.45 -15.21 11.27
N ASP A 24 -0.29 -14.91 10.21
CA ASP A 24 -1.64 -14.31 10.26
C ASP A 24 -2.73 -15.30 10.79
N GLU A 25 -2.40 -16.56 11.07
CA GLU A 25 -3.33 -17.53 11.67
C GLU A 25 -3.41 -17.46 13.21
N ASP A 26 -2.56 -16.67 13.88
CA ASP A 26 -2.44 -16.62 15.35
C ASP A 26 -2.58 -15.20 15.94
N ASP A 27 -3.31 -14.30 15.28
CA ASP A 27 -3.65 -12.98 15.87
C ASP A 27 -4.82 -13.12 16.87
N GLY A 28 -4.52 -13.80 17.97
CA GLY A 28 -5.33 -13.84 19.18
C GLY A 28 -5.42 -12.45 19.80
N MET A 29 -6.57 -11.79 19.61
CA MET A 29 -6.94 -10.53 20.26
C MET A 29 -6.87 -10.66 21.80
N THR A 30 -5.74 -10.29 22.41
CA THR A 30 -5.64 -10.17 23.87
C THR A 30 -6.24 -8.83 24.31
N LYS A 31 -7.47 -8.87 24.83
CA LYS A 31 -8.09 -7.72 25.48
C LYS A 31 -7.42 -7.48 26.83
N ALA A 32 -6.47 -6.55 26.88
CA ALA A 32 -5.95 -6.05 28.15
C ALA A 32 -7.07 -5.28 28.88
N LYS A 33 -7.38 -5.68 30.12
CA LYS A 33 -8.30 -4.97 31.01
C LYS A 33 -7.61 -3.74 31.57
N ASP A 34 -7.92 -2.55 31.05
CA ASP A 34 -7.46 -1.30 31.66
C ASP A 34 -8.14 -1.11 33.03
N LYS A 35 -7.36 -1.20 34.12
CA LYS A 35 -7.77 -0.66 35.42
C LYS A 35 -7.57 0.86 35.36
N ALA A 36 -8.68 1.60 35.36
CA ALA A 36 -8.67 3.05 35.39
C ALA A 36 -7.94 3.59 36.64
N GLN A 37 -6.85 4.34 36.43
CA GLN A 37 -6.29 5.23 37.45
C GLN A 37 -6.57 6.69 37.08
N GLY A 38 -7.08 7.43 38.05
CA GLY A 38 -7.72 8.73 37.91
C GLY A 38 -6.75 9.92 37.80
N THR A 39 -6.05 10.03 36.68
CA THR A 39 -5.34 11.24 36.26
C THR A 39 -5.62 11.51 34.78
N ARG A 40 -5.58 12.78 34.34
CA ARG A 40 -5.77 13.13 32.92
C ARG A 40 -4.67 12.54 32.02
N PHE A 41 -3.52 12.22 32.59
CA PHE A 41 -2.34 11.74 31.89
C PHE A 41 -1.96 10.36 32.43
N ARG A 42 -1.95 9.36 31.54
CA ARG A 42 -1.46 8.00 31.81
C ARG A 42 0.03 7.97 31.45
N ASP A 43 0.84 7.49 32.38
CA ASP A 43 2.22 7.14 32.08
C ASP A 43 2.23 5.81 31.32
N LEU A 44 2.90 5.78 30.17
CA LEU A 44 3.05 4.60 29.32
C LEU A 44 4.48 4.08 29.45
N THR A 45 4.65 2.75 29.46
CA THR A 45 5.99 2.16 29.35
C THR A 45 6.48 2.17 27.90
N ASP A 46 7.80 2.03 27.70
CA ASP A 46 8.38 1.94 26.37
C ASP A 46 7.82 0.76 25.56
N GLU A 47 7.44 -0.34 26.22
CA GLU A 47 6.78 -1.49 25.58
C GLU A 47 5.35 -1.17 25.12
N GLU A 48 4.60 -0.40 25.91
CA GLU A 48 3.26 0.07 25.51
C GLU A 48 3.35 1.05 24.35
N LEU A 49 4.36 1.94 24.35
CA LEU A 49 4.64 2.83 23.23
C LEU A 49 4.99 2.05 21.96
N ARG A 50 5.85 1.03 22.05
CA ARG A 50 6.15 0.15 20.90
C ARG A 50 4.92 -0.59 20.39
N THR A 51 4.06 -1.07 21.27
CA THR A 51 2.80 -1.74 20.86
C THR A 51 1.89 -0.76 20.11
N ILE A 52 1.84 0.51 20.54
CA ILE A 52 1.11 1.57 19.84
C ILE A 52 1.76 1.86 18.48
N GLU A 53 3.09 1.92 18.40
CA GLU A 53 3.84 2.12 17.15
C GLU A 53 3.60 0.95 16.16
N ASP A 54 3.66 -0.29 16.62
CA ASP A 54 3.42 -1.50 15.83
C ASP A 54 1.97 -1.60 15.33
N GLY A 55 1.04 -1.09 16.14
CA GLY A 55 -0.38 -0.96 15.83
C GLY A 55 -0.73 0.23 14.93
N ALA A 56 0.21 1.14 14.66
CA ALA A 56 -0.07 2.35 13.87
C ALA A 56 -0.46 2.04 12.42
N ILE A 57 -0.04 0.89 11.88
CA ILE A 57 -0.37 0.44 10.53
C ILE A 57 -1.32 -0.76 10.60
N GLU A 58 -2.54 -0.55 10.13
CA GLU A 58 -3.57 -1.59 10.04
C GLU A 58 -3.16 -2.72 9.07
N SER A 59 -3.59 -3.96 9.36
CA SER A 59 -3.15 -5.17 8.66
C SER A 59 -3.46 -5.13 7.16
N ASN A 60 -4.62 -4.64 6.73
CA ASN A 60 -4.94 -4.48 5.31
C ASN A 60 -4.04 -3.43 4.65
N THR A 61 -3.69 -2.38 5.37
CA THR A 61 -2.74 -1.36 4.92
C THR A 61 -1.33 -1.94 4.73
N LYS A 62 -0.89 -2.89 5.58
CA LYS A 62 0.35 -3.66 5.38
C LYS A 62 0.28 -4.47 4.08
N LYS A 63 -0.81 -5.20 3.85
CA LYS A 63 -1.05 -5.99 2.62
C LYS A 63 -1.05 -5.12 1.35
N ALA A 64 -1.72 -3.98 1.39
CA ALA A 64 -1.74 -3.02 0.29
C ALA A 64 -0.34 -2.44 0.01
N THR A 65 0.49 -2.29 1.05
CA THR A 65 1.87 -1.82 0.92
C THR A 65 2.76 -2.87 0.28
N ALA A 66 2.70 -4.11 0.74
CA ALA A 66 3.41 -5.24 0.14
C ALA A 66 3.05 -5.44 -1.33
N PHE A 67 1.75 -5.36 -1.67
CA PHE A 67 1.28 -5.44 -3.05
C PHE A 67 1.90 -4.36 -3.94
N ALA A 68 1.90 -3.10 -3.49
CA ALA A 68 2.44 -1.99 -4.27
C ALA A 68 3.96 -2.13 -4.49
N ILE A 69 4.69 -2.58 -3.47
CA ILE A 69 6.14 -2.84 -3.56
C ILE A 69 6.39 -3.91 -4.61
N LYS A 70 5.66 -5.03 -4.55
CA LYS A 70 5.74 -6.11 -5.54
C LYS A 70 5.52 -5.60 -6.98
N VAL A 71 4.45 -4.84 -7.19
CA VAL A 71 4.16 -4.27 -8.52
C VAL A 71 5.27 -3.33 -8.98
N PHE A 72 5.84 -2.53 -8.08
CA PHE A 72 6.90 -1.58 -8.39
C PHE A 72 8.23 -2.29 -8.72
N THR A 73 8.59 -3.33 -7.97
CA THR A 73 9.81 -4.12 -8.22
C THR A 73 9.71 -4.96 -9.49
N GLU A 74 8.57 -5.60 -9.73
CA GLU A 74 8.29 -6.31 -10.99
C GLU A 74 8.32 -5.36 -12.18
N TRP A 75 7.65 -4.21 -12.09
CA TRP A 75 7.69 -3.21 -13.15
C TRP A 75 9.13 -2.79 -13.47
N LYS A 76 9.94 -2.55 -12.44
CA LYS A 76 11.33 -2.14 -12.58
C LYS A 76 12.19 -3.21 -13.24
N SER A 77 12.00 -4.49 -12.90
CA SER A 77 12.76 -5.59 -13.52
C SER A 77 12.49 -5.73 -15.02
N HIS A 78 11.31 -5.31 -15.49
CA HIS A 78 10.93 -5.30 -16.90
C HIS A 78 11.42 -4.08 -17.70
N GLN A 79 11.94 -3.03 -17.04
CA GLN A 79 12.46 -1.87 -17.77
C GLN A 79 13.80 -2.19 -18.43
N LYS A 80 13.90 -1.92 -19.75
CA LYS A 80 15.10 -2.20 -20.57
C LYS A 80 16.28 -1.28 -20.23
N ASP A 81 15.98 -0.04 -19.83
CA ASP A 81 16.96 0.85 -19.23
C ASP A 81 17.17 0.40 -17.78
N ARG A 82 18.22 -0.39 -17.54
CA ARG A 82 18.68 -0.72 -16.19
C ARG A 82 19.16 0.56 -15.51
N LEU A 83 18.23 1.38 -15.01
CA LEU A 83 18.52 2.44 -14.07
C LEU A 83 19.21 1.75 -12.87
N PRO A 84 20.48 2.08 -12.56
CA PRO A 84 21.23 1.49 -11.46
C PRO A 84 20.74 2.10 -10.15
N VAL A 85 19.46 1.92 -9.87
CA VAL A 85 18.81 2.59 -8.75
C VAL A 85 18.52 1.53 -7.71
N THR A 86 18.81 1.85 -6.46
CA THR A 86 18.46 1.02 -5.34
C THR A 86 16.97 1.20 -5.01
N THR A 87 16.24 0.09 -4.85
CA THR A 87 14.82 0.10 -4.41
C THR A 87 14.69 0.12 -2.89
N ASP A 88 15.81 0.10 -2.17
CA ASP A 88 15.85 0.16 -0.72
C ASP A 88 15.41 1.56 -0.25
N PRO A 89 14.35 1.63 0.58
CA PRO A 89 13.88 2.89 1.17
C PRO A 89 14.94 3.72 1.87
N ASP A 90 15.96 3.07 2.45
CA ASP A 90 16.95 3.75 3.30
C ASP A 90 18.05 4.44 2.50
N THR A 91 18.28 4.00 1.26
CA THR A 91 19.41 4.47 0.43
C THR A 91 18.98 5.13 -0.88
N CYS A 92 17.70 5.04 -1.26
CA CYS A 92 17.18 5.65 -2.48
C CYS A 92 17.17 7.19 -2.39
N SER A 93 17.74 7.88 -3.37
CA SER A 93 17.69 9.35 -3.43
C SER A 93 16.34 9.86 -3.97
N ALA A 94 15.97 11.07 -3.57
CA ALA A 94 14.72 11.71 -4.02
C ALA A 94 14.67 11.89 -5.55
N GLU A 95 15.79 12.26 -6.17
CA GLU A 95 15.90 12.48 -7.62
C GLU A 95 15.74 11.18 -8.41
N GLU A 96 16.36 10.10 -7.94
CA GLU A 96 16.23 8.78 -8.58
C GLU A 96 14.81 8.24 -8.46
N LEU A 97 14.24 8.31 -7.24
CA LEU A 97 12.87 7.88 -7.01
C LEU A 97 11.89 8.69 -7.85
N HIS A 98 12.12 9.99 -8.00
CA HIS A 98 11.32 10.86 -8.84
C HIS A 98 11.24 10.37 -10.30
N GLU A 99 12.40 10.12 -10.92
CA GLU A 99 12.46 9.66 -12.32
C GLU A 99 11.82 8.29 -12.50
N LEU A 100 12.03 7.37 -11.54
CA LEU A 100 11.34 6.08 -11.52
C LEU A 100 9.83 6.26 -11.44
N LEU A 101 9.33 7.09 -10.52
CA LEU A 101 7.89 7.33 -10.35
C LEU A 101 7.24 7.95 -11.59
N ARG A 102 7.93 8.87 -12.29
CA ARG A 102 7.45 9.43 -13.57
C ARG A 102 7.18 8.32 -14.59
N ARG A 103 8.16 7.44 -14.80
CA ARG A 103 8.05 6.34 -15.76
C ARG A 103 7.03 5.32 -15.29
N PHE A 104 7.07 4.95 -14.01
CA PHE A 104 6.18 3.99 -13.38
C PHE A 104 4.71 4.35 -13.61
N TYR A 105 4.29 5.57 -13.23
CA TYR A 105 2.89 5.96 -13.35
C TYR A 105 2.37 5.87 -14.80
N SER A 106 3.21 6.19 -15.78
CA SER A 106 2.81 6.18 -17.20
C SER A 106 2.71 4.78 -17.81
N THR A 107 3.55 3.85 -17.35
CA THR A 107 3.76 2.55 -18.02
C THR A 107 3.20 1.36 -17.26
N VAL A 108 2.98 1.47 -15.94
CA VAL A 108 2.51 0.35 -15.14
C VAL A 108 1.12 -0.13 -15.61
N ARG A 109 0.95 -1.45 -15.69
CA ARG A 109 -0.28 -2.15 -16.10
C ARG A 109 -0.54 -3.33 -15.16
N SER A 110 -1.76 -3.83 -15.15
CA SER A 110 -2.09 -5.08 -14.47
C SER A 110 -1.45 -6.28 -15.19
N ALA A 111 -1.48 -7.46 -14.56
CA ALA A 111 -0.99 -8.70 -15.16
C ALA A 111 -1.69 -9.04 -16.51
N VAL A 112 -2.91 -8.55 -16.73
CA VAL A 112 -3.68 -8.73 -17.97
C VAL A 112 -3.32 -7.65 -19.03
N GLY A 113 -2.37 -6.77 -18.73
CA GLY A 113 -1.93 -5.68 -19.61
C GLY A 113 -2.87 -4.46 -19.64
N LYS A 114 -3.95 -4.46 -18.87
CA LYS A 114 -4.88 -3.32 -18.78
C LYS A 114 -4.33 -2.24 -17.85
N PRO A 115 -4.64 -0.95 -18.09
CA PRO A 115 -4.28 0.09 -17.13
C PRO A 115 -5.01 -0.12 -15.80
N TYR A 116 -4.35 0.21 -14.69
CA TYR A 116 -4.98 0.24 -13.39
C TYR A 116 -6.06 1.33 -13.30
N SER A 117 -7.07 1.11 -12.46
CA SER A 117 -8.07 2.13 -12.15
C SER A 117 -7.43 3.32 -11.41
N VAL A 118 -8.08 4.48 -11.44
CA VAL A 118 -7.62 5.67 -10.69
C VAL A 118 -7.52 5.39 -9.19
N ALA A 119 -8.48 4.64 -8.65
CA ALA A 119 -8.48 4.22 -7.24
C ALA A 119 -7.27 3.34 -6.92
N THR A 120 -7.02 2.30 -7.72
CA THR A 120 -5.88 1.40 -7.53
C THR A 120 -4.55 2.14 -7.65
N MET A 121 -4.40 3.01 -8.65
CA MET A 121 -3.18 3.79 -8.83
C MET A 121 -2.93 4.76 -7.66
N THR A 122 -4.00 5.33 -7.09
CA THR A 122 -3.92 6.17 -5.90
C THR A 122 -3.53 5.37 -4.66
N GLY A 123 -4.09 4.16 -4.51
CA GLY A 123 -3.70 3.22 -3.45
C GLY A 123 -2.23 2.82 -3.53
N ILE A 124 -1.75 2.45 -4.72
CA ILE A 124 -0.34 2.12 -4.96
C ILE A 124 0.56 3.29 -4.58
N ARG A 125 0.22 4.52 -4.98
CA ARG A 125 1.00 5.71 -4.62
C ARG A 125 1.05 5.94 -3.11
N ALA A 126 -0.08 5.77 -2.39
CA ALA A 126 -0.11 5.89 -0.94
C ALA A 126 0.75 4.82 -0.25
N SER A 127 0.70 3.59 -0.76
CA SER A 127 1.57 2.50 -0.33
C SER A 127 3.04 2.80 -0.53
N LEU A 128 3.44 3.31 -1.70
CA LEU A 128 4.83 3.70 -1.94
C LEU A 128 5.28 4.84 -1.02
N ASN A 129 4.41 5.82 -0.75
CA ASN A 129 4.75 6.89 0.20
C ASN A 129 4.99 6.38 1.63
N ARG A 130 4.29 5.33 2.05
CA ARG A 130 4.56 4.67 3.33
C ARG A 130 5.87 3.89 3.31
N HIS A 131 6.15 3.20 2.20
CA HIS A 131 7.37 2.42 2.05
C HIS A 131 8.63 3.30 2.05
N PHE A 132 8.61 4.40 1.30
CA PHE A 132 9.68 5.40 1.27
C PHE A 132 9.44 6.48 2.33
N SER A 133 9.28 6.09 3.60
CA SER A 133 8.85 6.97 4.70
C SER A 133 9.75 8.20 4.93
N ARG A 134 11.03 8.11 4.56
CA ARG A 134 12.01 9.22 4.59
C ARG A 134 11.70 10.34 3.60
N LEU A 135 10.89 10.06 2.58
CA LEU A 135 10.56 10.97 1.48
C LEU A 135 9.05 11.18 1.45
N HIS A 136 8.61 12.43 1.38
CA HIS A 136 7.20 12.76 1.23
C HIS A 136 6.85 12.98 -0.24
N LEU A 137 6.45 11.89 -0.92
CA LEU A 137 6.13 11.87 -2.35
C LEU A 137 5.03 12.87 -2.76
N TYR A 138 4.25 13.36 -1.80
CA TYR A 138 3.23 14.39 -2.02
C TYR A 138 3.74 15.82 -1.88
N ALA A 139 4.70 16.04 -0.99
CA ALA A 139 5.06 17.37 -0.50
C ALA A 139 6.44 17.82 -0.98
N ASP A 140 7.41 16.90 -1.06
CA ASP A 140 8.78 17.29 -1.41
C ASP A 140 8.83 17.80 -2.85
N SER A 141 9.61 18.87 -3.01
CA SER A 141 9.70 19.66 -4.24
C SER A 141 10.23 18.83 -5.42
N GLU A 142 11.09 17.87 -5.11
CA GLU A 142 11.75 16.90 -5.95
C GLU A 142 10.70 16.09 -6.71
N PHE A 143 9.53 15.81 -6.13
CA PHE A 143 8.47 15.04 -6.78
C PHE A 143 7.51 15.87 -7.65
N THR A 144 7.78 17.16 -7.90
CA THR A 144 6.86 18.03 -8.64
C THR A 144 6.49 17.46 -10.02
N THR A 145 7.47 17.02 -10.81
CA THR A 145 7.22 16.50 -12.16
C THR A 145 6.55 15.13 -12.17
N SER A 146 6.96 14.20 -11.28
CA SER A 146 6.27 12.91 -11.10
C SER A 146 4.81 13.11 -10.67
N ASN A 147 4.56 14.10 -9.82
CA ASN A 147 3.22 14.49 -9.40
C ASN A 147 2.38 15.07 -10.53
N ARG A 148 2.98 15.87 -11.43
CA ARG A 148 2.30 16.36 -12.65
C ARG A 148 1.95 15.21 -13.60
N VAL A 149 2.85 14.24 -13.79
CA VAL A 149 2.59 13.04 -14.60
C VAL A 149 1.42 12.25 -14.03
N PHE A 150 1.45 11.96 -12.72
CA PHE A 150 0.36 11.27 -12.02
C PHE A 150 -0.99 11.98 -12.19
N LYS A 151 -1.03 13.30 -11.98
CA LYS A 151 -2.24 14.12 -12.18
C LYS A 151 -2.77 14.03 -13.62
N SER A 152 -1.87 14.07 -14.60
CA SER A 152 -2.21 13.98 -16.02
C SER A 152 -2.82 12.61 -16.36
N ILE A 153 -2.22 11.53 -15.85
CA ILE A 153 -2.73 10.15 -16.04
C ILE A 153 -4.13 9.99 -15.46
N LYS A 154 -4.39 10.50 -14.24
CA LYS A 154 -5.74 10.50 -13.66
C LYS A 154 -6.75 11.23 -14.56
N LYS A 155 -6.37 12.39 -15.10
CA LYS A 155 -7.22 13.15 -16.02
C LYS A 155 -7.52 12.36 -17.30
N THR A 156 -6.52 11.68 -17.85
CA THR A 156 -6.70 10.82 -19.04
C THR A 156 -7.62 9.64 -18.76
N HIS A 157 -7.45 8.93 -17.63
CA HIS A 157 -8.34 7.83 -17.27
C HIS A 157 -9.80 8.29 -17.10
N ARG A 158 -10.02 9.47 -16.50
CA ARG A 158 -11.35 10.08 -16.40
C ARG A 158 -11.96 10.38 -17.77
N LYS A 159 -11.18 11.01 -18.65
CA LYS A 159 -11.62 11.30 -20.04
C LYS A 159 -11.98 10.04 -20.81
N ASN A 160 -11.24 8.96 -20.59
CA ASN A 160 -11.48 7.67 -21.23
C ASN A 160 -12.63 6.88 -20.59
N GLY A 161 -13.34 7.45 -19.60
CA GLY A 161 -14.44 6.78 -18.90
C GLY A 161 -14.02 5.62 -17.99
N GLN A 162 -12.73 5.49 -17.69
CA GLN A 162 -12.15 4.42 -16.87
C GLN A 162 -12.23 4.72 -15.36
N ASP A 163 -12.77 5.88 -15.00
CA ASP A 163 -13.00 6.35 -13.62
C ASP A 163 -14.51 6.48 -13.34
N LYS A 164 -15.33 5.58 -13.91
CA LYS A 164 -16.76 5.49 -13.63
C LYS A 164 -17.00 4.42 -12.57
N ALA A 165 -17.51 4.83 -11.42
CA ALA A 165 -18.01 3.89 -10.41
C ALA A 165 -19.20 3.12 -10.98
N LYS A 166 -19.14 1.79 -10.97
CA LYS A 166 -20.31 0.94 -11.21
C LYS A 166 -21.04 0.83 -9.89
N HIS A 167 -22.16 1.54 -9.76
CA HIS A 167 -23.05 1.31 -8.62
C HIS A 167 -23.72 -0.05 -8.78
N HIS A 168 -23.75 -0.82 -7.70
CA HIS A 168 -24.58 -2.02 -7.64
C HIS A 168 -26.05 -1.60 -7.74
N PRO A 169 -26.89 -2.35 -8.49
CA PRO A 169 -28.32 -2.07 -8.55
C PRO A 169 -28.93 -2.20 -7.15
N HIS A 170 -30.05 -1.49 -6.94
CA HIS A 170 -30.82 -1.64 -5.71
C HIS A 170 -31.33 -3.08 -5.60
N VAL A 171 -31.29 -3.65 -4.40
CA VAL A 171 -31.92 -4.94 -4.11
C VAL A 171 -33.42 -4.76 -4.35
N ASN A 172 -34.00 -5.56 -5.25
CA ASN A 172 -35.41 -5.44 -5.60
C ASN A 172 -36.29 -6.21 -4.59
N GLU A 173 -37.61 -5.98 -4.62
CA GLU A 173 -38.54 -6.60 -3.67
C GLU A 173 -38.59 -8.13 -3.79
N ALA A 174 -38.40 -8.68 -4.99
CA ALA A 174 -38.31 -10.13 -5.19
C ALA A 174 -37.03 -10.72 -4.59
N ASP A 175 -35.89 -10.03 -4.74
CA ASP A 175 -34.61 -10.41 -4.13
C ASP A 175 -34.70 -10.35 -2.60
N LEU A 176 -35.38 -9.33 -2.04
CA LEU A 176 -35.63 -9.22 -0.60
C LEU A 176 -36.48 -10.37 -0.08
N LYS A 177 -37.51 -10.76 -0.83
CA LYS A 177 -38.37 -11.90 -0.48
C LYS A 177 -37.57 -13.21 -0.46
N LEU A 178 -36.73 -13.44 -1.48
CA LEU A 178 -35.81 -14.58 -1.54
C LEU A 178 -34.83 -14.60 -0.36
N LEU A 179 -34.26 -13.45 0.01
CA LEU A 179 -33.34 -13.34 1.15
C LEU A 179 -34.02 -13.70 2.48
N HIS A 180 -35.27 -13.29 2.67
CA HIS A 180 -36.03 -13.60 3.89
C HIS A 180 -36.48 -15.06 3.94
N GLU A 181 -36.88 -15.65 2.80
CA GLU A 181 -37.34 -17.05 2.73
C GLU A 181 -36.19 -18.06 2.76
N SER A 182 -34.98 -17.68 2.34
CA SER A 182 -33.79 -18.57 2.34
C SER A 182 -33.08 -18.68 3.69
N ALA A 183 -33.51 -17.89 4.69
CA ALA A 183 -32.95 -17.88 6.03
C ALA A 183 -33.78 -18.68 7.06
N ALA A 184 -34.82 -19.39 6.61
CA ALA A 184 -35.66 -20.30 7.38
C ALA A 184 -35.29 -21.77 7.11
#